data_AF-A0A4R3RIE1-F1
#
_entry.id   AF-A0A4R3RIE1-F1
#
_cell.length_a   1.000
_cell.length_b   1.000
_cell.length_c   1.000
_cell.angle_alpha   90.00
_cell.angle_beta   90.00
_cell.angle_gamma   90.00
#
_symmetry.space_group_name_H-M   'P 1'
#
loop_
_entity.id
_entity.type
_entity.pdbx_description
1 polymer ?
#
loop_
_entity_poly.entity_id
_entity_poly.type
_entity_poly.pdbx_seq_one_letter_code
_entity_poly.pdbx_strand_id
1 'polypeptide(L)'
;MYLDNGKAFASKWITGDAVKRFRFKVKEEDPRGLLSTLNIETHFTRPYAGQSKPIERAWRDLAEVISKHPFCSGAYTGNKPDAKPENYMTRAIPFEDFRQHVAAQIEEHNAQEGRRAENCRGRSFTQTFEASMNAPSTIVRVPTAAQASLWLLASDAIKTKKGSGEIHFQGNRYWNVALNQHAGSKVVIRFDPDALHEPVKVYDLKNRLICDATCIDNTGFDNVDDARMHARAVKNHIKAVQQVADAHATMSAQQLGEIYYRGEKVKPPEPEKVRPTVTRLVTNGSLALSPAPADAISEERFESLFSRALGIVQGGAVIEFPNGNTPVGIASGVHSEPKSSEYGSGKKKGGKTRPPSSP
;
A
#
# COMPACT_ATOMS: atom_id res chain seq x y z
N MET A 1 9.63 -27.13 1.34
CA MET A 1 8.25 -26.59 1.31
C MET A 1 8.01 -25.87 -0.01
N TYR A 2 6.92 -26.19 -0.71
CA TYR A 2 6.52 -25.48 -1.92
C TYR A 2 5.53 -24.37 -1.57
N LEU A 3 5.81 -23.15 -2.02
CA LEU A 3 4.97 -21.98 -1.79
C LEU A 3 4.53 -21.38 -3.12
N ASP A 4 3.32 -20.84 -3.14
CA ASP A 4 2.94 -19.95 -4.22
C ASP A 4 3.76 -18.66 -4.15
N ASN A 5 4.07 -18.06 -5.30
CA ASN A 5 4.79 -16.79 -5.40
C ASN A 5 3.89 -15.57 -5.07
N GLY A 6 2.90 -15.77 -4.21
CA GLY A 6 2.01 -14.72 -3.71
C GLY A 6 2.75 -13.74 -2.81
N LYS A 7 2.32 -12.47 -2.81
CA LYS A 7 2.96 -11.39 -2.03
C LYS A 7 3.07 -11.68 -0.53
N ALA A 8 2.10 -12.41 0.03
CA ALA A 8 2.08 -12.77 1.45
C ALA A 8 3.16 -13.80 1.82
N PHE A 9 3.34 -14.84 1.00
CA PHE A 9 4.35 -15.89 1.22
C PHE A 9 5.78 -15.39 0.94
N ALA A 10 5.92 -14.42 0.04
CA ALA A 10 7.19 -13.73 -0.22
C ALA A 10 7.47 -12.57 0.77
N SER A 11 6.65 -12.39 1.82
CA SER A 11 6.85 -11.32 2.81
C SER A 11 8.12 -11.52 3.64
N LYS A 12 8.61 -10.44 4.25
CA LYS A 12 9.84 -10.46 5.08
C LYS A 12 9.70 -11.38 6.29
N TRP A 13 8.50 -11.43 6.87
CA TRP A 13 8.19 -12.24 8.04
C TRP A 13 8.25 -13.75 7.78
N ILE A 14 7.89 -14.20 6.57
CA ILE A 14 7.87 -15.64 6.25
C ILE A 14 9.18 -16.12 5.65
N THR A 15 9.74 -15.38 4.67
CA THR A 15 10.92 -15.80 3.88
C THR A 15 12.05 -14.75 3.85
N GLY A 16 12.11 -13.84 4.82
CA GLY A 16 13.27 -12.97 5.03
C GLY A 16 14.56 -13.78 5.12
N ASP A 17 15.66 -13.23 4.59
CA ASP A 17 16.99 -13.87 4.51
C ASP A 17 17.11 -15.05 3.50
N ALA A 18 16.04 -15.42 2.78
CA ALA A 18 16.14 -16.41 1.71
C ALA A 18 16.85 -15.79 0.48
N VAL A 19 18.06 -16.29 0.18
CA VAL A 19 18.95 -15.86 -0.93
C VAL A 19 18.24 -15.79 -2.29
N LYS A 20 17.23 -16.64 -2.51
CA LYS A 20 16.47 -16.75 -3.78
C LYS A 20 15.18 -15.90 -3.79
N ARG A 21 15.22 -14.69 -3.21
CA ARG A 21 14.11 -13.74 -3.36
C ARG A 21 14.06 -13.20 -4.78
N PHE A 22 13.11 -13.69 -5.58
CA PHE A 22 12.89 -13.20 -6.94
C PHE A 22 12.29 -11.78 -7.03
N ARG A 23 11.87 -11.18 -5.90
CA ARG A 23 11.03 -9.96 -5.93
C ARG A 23 11.49 -8.77 -5.09
N PHE A 24 12.11 -8.95 -3.91
CA PHE A 24 12.50 -7.85 -3.02
C PHE A 24 13.97 -7.96 -2.61
N LYS A 25 14.72 -6.84 -2.65
CA LYS A 25 16.11 -6.77 -2.16
C LYS A 25 16.14 -7.07 -0.65
N VAL A 26 17.10 -7.87 -0.22
CA VAL A 26 17.39 -8.12 1.20
C VAL A 26 18.13 -6.89 1.73
N LYS A 27 17.67 -6.33 2.86
CA LYS A 27 18.38 -5.29 3.58
C LYS A 27 18.98 -5.86 4.87
N GLU A 28 20.07 -5.27 5.36
CA GLU A 28 20.75 -5.74 6.57
C GLU A 28 19.88 -5.54 7.83
N GLU A 29 18.99 -4.55 7.82
CA GLU A 29 18.03 -4.31 8.90
C GLU A 29 16.75 -5.17 8.82
N ASP A 30 16.62 -6.04 7.82
CA ASP A 30 15.43 -6.89 7.68
C ASP A 30 15.47 -8.06 8.68
N PRO A 31 14.37 -8.34 9.41
CA PRO A 31 14.32 -9.47 10.31
C PRO A 31 14.40 -10.78 9.52
N ARG A 32 15.05 -11.79 10.11
CA ARG A 32 15.14 -13.12 9.51
C ARG A 32 13.74 -13.75 9.43
N GLY A 33 13.40 -14.33 8.28
CA GLY A 33 12.10 -14.93 8.06
C GLY A 33 11.90 -16.23 8.85
N LEU A 34 10.65 -16.53 9.21
CA LEU A 34 10.30 -17.71 9.98
C LEU A 34 10.82 -19.03 9.37
N LEU A 35 10.57 -19.24 8.07
CA LEU A 35 10.98 -20.48 7.41
C LEU A 35 12.51 -20.61 7.33
N SER A 36 13.19 -19.49 7.12
CA SER A 36 14.66 -19.41 7.12
C SER A 36 15.25 -19.67 8.52
N THR A 37 14.57 -19.24 9.59
CA THR A 37 14.98 -19.53 10.98
C THR A 37 14.77 -20.99 11.34
N LEU A 38 13.71 -21.62 10.82
CA LEU A 38 13.43 -23.05 11.03
C LEU A 38 14.19 -23.97 10.06
N ASN A 39 15.08 -23.42 9.24
CA ASN A 39 15.84 -24.15 8.22
C ASN A 39 14.95 -24.95 7.25
N ILE A 40 13.78 -24.40 6.92
CA ILE A 40 12.86 -24.99 5.95
C ILE A 40 13.26 -24.51 4.57
N GLU A 41 13.71 -25.43 3.72
CA GLU A 41 14.00 -25.10 2.31
C GLU A 41 12.70 -24.73 1.59
N THR A 42 12.66 -23.54 1.00
CA THR A 42 11.49 -23.02 0.30
C THR A 42 11.70 -23.07 -1.21
N HIS A 43 10.69 -23.57 -1.93
CA HIS A 43 10.63 -23.58 -3.38
C HIS A 43 9.43 -22.76 -3.83
N PHE A 44 9.69 -21.64 -4.50
CA PHE A 44 8.63 -20.81 -5.07
C PHE A 44 8.19 -21.38 -6.41
N THR A 45 6.91 -21.67 -6.50
CA THR A 45 6.28 -22.22 -7.71
C THR A 45 5.57 -21.10 -8.46
N ARG A 46 5.57 -21.19 -9.80
CA ARG A 46 4.84 -20.23 -10.64
C ARG A 46 3.34 -20.54 -10.58
N PRO A 47 2.47 -19.51 -10.65
CA PRO A 47 1.03 -19.72 -10.85
C PRO A 47 0.77 -20.57 -12.12
N TYR A 48 -0.25 -21.43 -12.10
CA TYR A 48 -0.72 -22.26 -13.22
C TYR A 48 0.27 -23.34 -13.74
N ALA A 49 1.33 -23.65 -12.98
CA ALA A 49 2.22 -24.76 -13.30
C ALA A 49 1.69 -26.07 -12.68
N GLY A 50 0.73 -26.71 -13.36
CA GLY A 50 -0.06 -27.85 -12.87
C GLY A 50 0.75 -29.09 -12.43
N GLN A 51 1.98 -29.27 -12.92
CA GLN A 51 2.86 -30.35 -12.43
C GLN A 51 3.57 -30.00 -11.11
N SER A 52 3.81 -28.71 -10.85
CA SER A 52 4.46 -28.25 -9.62
C SER A 52 3.50 -28.04 -8.45
N LYS A 53 2.19 -28.07 -8.70
CA LYS A 53 1.12 -27.80 -7.73
C LYS A 53 -0.04 -28.80 -7.87
N PRO A 54 0.06 -30.00 -7.29
CA PRO A 54 -1.07 -30.94 -7.23
C PRO A 54 -2.28 -30.41 -6.45
N ILE A 55 -2.14 -29.30 -5.73
CA ILE A 55 -3.18 -28.71 -4.87
C ILE A 55 -4.39 -28.13 -5.61
N GLU A 56 -4.26 -27.76 -6.89
CA GLU A 56 -5.35 -27.08 -7.63
C GLU A 56 -6.59 -27.97 -7.81
N ARG A 57 -6.41 -29.31 -7.85
CA ARG A 57 -7.52 -30.27 -7.82
C ARG A 57 -8.14 -30.37 -6.42
N ALA A 58 -7.32 -30.38 -5.37
CA ALA A 58 -7.79 -30.49 -3.99
C ALA A 58 -8.70 -29.31 -3.60
N TRP A 59 -8.41 -28.09 -4.04
CA TRP A 59 -9.29 -26.93 -3.79
C TRP A 59 -10.67 -27.07 -4.43
N ARG A 60 -10.74 -27.71 -5.60
CA ARG A 60 -12.03 -28.00 -6.25
C ARG A 60 -12.80 -29.04 -5.43
N ASP A 61 -12.13 -30.13 -5.05
CA ASP A 61 -12.77 -31.20 -4.27
C ASP A 61 -13.26 -30.68 -2.91
N LEU A 62 -12.48 -29.84 -2.22
CA LEU A 62 -12.90 -29.18 -0.98
C LEU A 62 -14.05 -28.18 -1.20
N ALA A 63 -14.07 -27.46 -2.34
CA ALA A 63 -15.18 -26.56 -2.64
C ALA A 63 -16.49 -27.31 -2.88
N GLU A 64 -16.45 -28.50 -3.49
CA GLU A 64 -17.64 -29.36 -3.64
C GLU A 64 -18.17 -29.83 -2.27
N VAL A 65 -17.26 -30.26 -1.39
CA VAL A 65 -17.63 -30.86 -0.09
C VAL A 65 -18.02 -29.80 0.95
N ILE A 66 -17.41 -28.62 0.92
CA ILE A 66 -17.62 -27.56 1.93
C ILE A 66 -18.52 -26.45 1.37
N SER A 67 -18.02 -25.73 0.37
CA SER A 67 -18.66 -24.47 -0.08
C SER A 67 -20.00 -24.71 -0.77
N LYS A 68 -20.13 -25.83 -1.47
CA LYS A 68 -21.36 -26.23 -2.18
C LYS A 68 -22.24 -27.19 -1.38
N HIS A 69 -21.86 -27.49 -0.13
CA HIS A 69 -22.69 -28.30 0.75
C HIS A 69 -24.07 -27.62 0.96
N PRO A 70 -25.18 -28.38 1.07
CA PRO A 70 -26.51 -27.80 1.32
C PRO A 70 -26.57 -26.88 2.54
N PHE A 71 -25.73 -27.13 3.55
CA PHE A 71 -25.55 -26.24 4.72
C PHE A 71 -25.20 -24.80 4.33
N CYS A 72 -24.40 -24.63 3.27
CA CYS A 72 -23.94 -23.35 2.73
C CYS A 72 -24.92 -22.71 1.74
N SER A 73 -26.06 -23.34 1.47
CA SER A 73 -27.10 -22.79 0.61
C SER A 73 -27.59 -21.45 1.14
N GLY A 74 -27.67 -20.45 0.26
CA GLY A 74 -28.02 -19.07 0.61
C GLY A 74 -26.82 -18.17 0.98
N ALA A 75 -25.71 -18.77 1.41
CA ALA A 75 -24.48 -18.06 1.76
C ALA A 75 -23.37 -18.20 0.71
N TYR A 76 -23.39 -19.29 -0.08
CA TYR A 76 -22.42 -19.50 -1.15
C TYR A 76 -22.53 -18.43 -2.25
N THR A 77 -21.38 -17.91 -2.67
CA THR A 77 -21.31 -16.74 -3.57
C THR A 77 -21.00 -17.10 -5.02
N GLY A 78 -20.75 -18.38 -5.32
CA GLY A 78 -20.32 -18.82 -6.64
C GLY A 78 -18.80 -18.89 -6.77
N ASN A 79 -18.32 -19.54 -7.84
CA ASN A 79 -16.89 -19.69 -8.13
C ASN A 79 -16.31 -18.55 -8.98
N LYS A 80 -17.16 -17.68 -9.53
CA LYS A 80 -16.80 -16.50 -10.33
C LYS A 80 -17.79 -15.36 -10.05
N PRO A 81 -17.39 -14.10 -10.24
CA PRO A 81 -18.27 -12.95 -10.04
C PRO A 81 -19.61 -13.02 -10.80
N ASP A 82 -19.60 -13.61 -11.99
CA ASP A 82 -20.77 -13.74 -12.87
C ASP A 82 -21.55 -15.05 -12.68
N ALA A 83 -21.04 -15.98 -11.87
CA ALA A 83 -21.62 -17.31 -11.65
C ALA A 83 -22.24 -17.40 -10.24
N LYS A 84 -23.06 -16.41 -9.89
CA LYS A 84 -23.73 -16.35 -8.58
C LYS A 84 -24.95 -17.28 -8.56
N PRO A 85 -25.15 -18.07 -7.50
CA PRO A 85 -26.39 -18.84 -7.31
C PRO A 85 -27.61 -17.92 -7.22
N GLU A 86 -28.79 -18.42 -7.60
CA GLU A 86 -30.05 -17.66 -7.54
C GLU A 86 -30.39 -17.21 -6.11
N ASN A 87 -30.06 -18.02 -5.11
CA ASN A 87 -30.27 -17.73 -3.70
C ASN A 87 -29.07 -17.01 -3.04
N TYR A 88 -28.22 -16.34 -3.80
CA TYR A 88 -27.09 -15.59 -3.26
C TYR A 88 -27.53 -14.53 -2.23
N MET A 89 -26.81 -14.44 -1.11
CA MET A 89 -27.05 -13.49 0.00
C MET A 89 -28.40 -13.61 0.71
N THR A 90 -29.13 -14.72 0.54
CA THR A 90 -30.36 -14.93 1.31
C THR A 90 -30.10 -15.36 2.75
N ARG A 91 -28.87 -15.82 3.05
CA ARG A 91 -28.48 -16.26 4.39
C ARG A 91 -27.02 -15.90 4.68
N ALA A 92 -26.76 -15.50 5.92
CA ALA A 92 -25.42 -15.51 6.50
C ALA A 92 -25.33 -16.65 7.52
N ILE A 93 -24.28 -17.47 7.44
CA ILE A 93 -24.04 -18.55 8.39
C ILE A 93 -23.28 -17.96 9.59
N PRO A 94 -23.69 -18.22 10.84
CA PRO A 94 -22.90 -17.87 12.01
C PRO A 94 -21.48 -18.45 11.91
N PHE A 95 -20.48 -17.67 12.33
CA PHE A 95 -19.08 -18.06 12.17
C PHE A 95 -18.75 -19.40 12.82
N GLU A 96 -19.26 -19.62 14.04
CA GLU A 96 -18.99 -20.84 14.80
C GLU A 96 -19.60 -22.09 14.14
N ASP A 97 -20.85 -21.99 13.65
CA ASP A 97 -21.49 -23.08 12.90
C ASP A 97 -20.71 -23.40 11.62
N PHE A 98 -20.23 -22.36 10.91
CA PHE A 98 -19.40 -22.54 9.73
C PHE A 98 -18.05 -23.20 10.07
N ARG A 99 -17.42 -22.81 11.17
CA ARG A 99 -16.16 -23.40 11.66
C ARG A 99 -16.33 -24.90 11.94
N GLN A 100 -17.40 -25.28 12.63
CA GLN A 100 -17.72 -26.67 12.93
C GLN A 100 -18.01 -27.47 11.65
N HIS A 101 -18.78 -26.90 10.72
CA HIS A 101 -19.06 -27.52 9.44
C HIS A 101 -17.79 -27.79 8.64
N VAL A 102 -16.89 -26.79 8.52
CA VAL A 102 -15.61 -26.94 7.83
C VAL A 102 -14.77 -28.03 8.46
N ALA A 103 -14.70 -28.09 9.80
CA ALA A 103 -13.94 -29.12 10.50
C ALA A 103 -14.46 -30.53 10.20
N ALA A 104 -15.78 -30.75 10.29
CA ALA A 104 -16.41 -32.03 10.00
C ALA A 104 -16.19 -32.47 8.55
N GLN A 105 -16.34 -31.55 7.59
CA GLN A 105 -16.15 -31.84 6.17
C GLN A 105 -14.68 -32.14 5.81
N ILE A 106 -13.72 -31.51 6.48
CA ILE A 106 -12.29 -31.84 6.31
C ILE A 106 -11.99 -33.24 6.85
N GLU A 107 -12.55 -33.60 8.01
CA GLU A 107 -12.40 -34.94 8.59
C GLU A 107 -12.99 -36.02 7.67
N GLU A 108 -14.21 -35.83 7.19
CA GLU A 108 -14.87 -36.73 6.24
C GLU A 108 -14.09 -36.86 4.94
N HIS A 109 -13.59 -35.73 4.40
CA HIS A 109 -12.73 -35.75 3.23
C HIS A 109 -11.46 -36.57 3.49
N ASN A 110 -10.80 -36.40 4.63
CA ASN A 110 -9.58 -37.16 4.92
C ASN A 110 -9.86 -38.65 5.16
N ALA A 111 -11.01 -38.99 5.73
CA ALA A 111 -11.46 -40.35 6.01
C ALA A 111 -12.00 -41.09 4.77
N GLN A 112 -12.38 -40.38 3.70
CA GLN A 112 -12.91 -40.99 2.47
C GLN A 112 -11.97 -42.06 1.89
N GLU A 113 -12.45 -43.29 1.84
CA GLU A 113 -11.76 -44.44 1.24
C GLU A 113 -11.90 -44.46 -0.30
N GLY A 114 -11.24 -45.41 -0.95
CA GLY A 114 -11.27 -45.55 -2.41
C GLY A 114 -10.50 -44.46 -3.15
N ARG A 115 -9.52 -43.80 -2.50
CA ARG A 115 -8.75 -42.72 -3.15
C ARG A 115 -7.91 -43.27 -4.29
N ARG A 116 -8.01 -42.61 -5.45
CA ARG A 116 -7.25 -42.93 -6.68
C ARG A 116 -5.83 -42.37 -6.70
N ALA A 117 -5.44 -41.61 -5.67
CA ALA A 117 -4.07 -41.11 -5.56
C ALA A 117 -3.09 -42.29 -5.41
N GLU A 118 -1.96 -42.23 -6.11
CA GLU A 118 -0.98 -43.32 -6.20
C GLU A 118 -0.52 -43.82 -4.82
N ASN A 119 -0.19 -42.90 -3.92
CA ASN A 119 0.26 -43.23 -2.56
C ASN A 119 -0.85 -43.84 -1.68
N CYS A 120 -2.11 -43.52 -1.98
CA CYS A 120 -3.24 -44.03 -1.22
C CYS A 120 -3.56 -45.48 -1.56
N ARG A 121 -3.46 -45.88 -2.83
CA ARG A 121 -3.77 -47.25 -3.29
C ARG A 121 -5.15 -47.74 -2.81
N GLY A 122 -6.17 -46.87 -2.90
CA GLY A 122 -7.51 -47.17 -2.42
C GLY A 122 -7.76 -46.89 -0.93
N ARG A 123 -6.73 -46.61 -0.12
CA ARG A 123 -6.89 -46.18 1.27
C ARG A 123 -7.34 -44.73 1.38
N SER A 124 -7.82 -44.32 2.55
CA SER A 124 -8.09 -42.91 2.85
C SER A 124 -6.81 -42.09 3.02
N PHE A 125 -6.92 -40.75 3.02
CA PHE A 125 -5.76 -39.89 3.30
C PHE A 125 -5.28 -40.08 4.74
N THR A 126 -6.21 -40.25 5.70
CA THR A 126 -5.89 -40.54 7.10
C THR A 126 -5.07 -41.82 7.23
N GLN A 127 -5.56 -42.94 6.67
CA GLN A 127 -4.84 -44.23 6.72
C GLN A 127 -3.46 -44.16 6.05
N THR A 128 -3.38 -43.43 4.93
CA THR A 128 -2.12 -43.26 4.20
C THR A 128 -1.11 -42.43 4.99
N PHE A 129 -1.56 -41.34 5.61
CA PHE A 129 -0.72 -40.47 6.43
C PHE A 129 -0.26 -41.16 7.70
N GLU A 130 -1.15 -41.84 8.42
CA GLU A 130 -0.83 -42.60 9.62
C GLU A 130 0.20 -43.70 9.33
N ALA A 131 0.00 -44.48 8.26
CA ALA A 131 0.98 -45.48 7.83
C ALA A 131 2.35 -44.85 7.49
N SER A 132 2.38 -43.65 6.91
CA SER A 132 3.62 -42.94 6.61
C SER A 132 4.33 -42.43 7.87
N MET A 133 3.58 -41.99 8.88
CA MET A 133 4.11 -41.53 10.16
C MET A 133 4.64 -42.68 11.02
N ASN A 134 4.02 -43.86 10.93
CA ASN A 134 4.43 -45.08 11.63
C ASN A 134 5.58 -45.82 10.94
N ALA A 135 5.99 -45.40 9.74
CA ALA A 135 7.08 -46.03 9.02
C ALA A 135 8.42 -45.81 9.76
N PRO A 136 9.27 -46.84 9.95
CA PRO A 136 10.56 -46.69 10.65
C PRO A 136 11.52 -45.68 10.02
N SER A 137 11.36 -45.39 8.72
CA SER A 137 12.15 -44.41 7.98
C SER A 137 11.73 -42.96 8.25
N THR A 138 10.57 -42.74 8.87
CA THR A 138 10.02 -41.40 9.12
C THR A 138 10.49 -40.90 10.49
N ILE A 139 11.48 -40.00 10.50
CA ILE A 139 11.99 -39.37 11.71
C ILE A 139 11.40 -37.95 11.82
N VAL A 140 10.48 -37.76 12.76
CA VAL A 140 9.88 -36.44 13.04
C VAL A 140 10.46 -35.87 14.34
N ARG A 141 10.84 -34.59 14.29
CA ARG A 141 11.27 -33.84 15.47
C ARG A 141 10.18 -32.86 15.87
N VAL A 142 9.85 -32.83 17.15
CA VAL A 142 8.88 -31.90 17.72
C VAL A 142 9.58 -30.59 18.07
N PRO A 143 9.02 -29.42 17.72
CA PRO A 143 9.62 -28.14 18.07
C PRO A 143 9.58 -27.91 19.58
N THR A 144 10.61 -27.25 20.10
CA THR A 144 10.61 -26.80 21.50
C THR A 144 9.66 -25.62 21.71
N ALA A 145 9.27 -25.34 22.95
CA ALA A 145 8.43 -24.18 23.26
C ALA A 145 9.02 -22.84 22.74
N ALA A 146 10.35 -22.69 22.80
CA ALA A 146 11.06 -21.51 22.28
C ALA A 146 11.08 -21.43 20.74
N GLN A 147 10.94 -22.56 20.04
CA GLN A 147 10.77 -22.58 18.59
C GLN A 147 9.32 -22.31 18.21
N ALA A 148 8.37 -22.91 18.93
CA ALA A 148 6.93 -22.72 18.70
C ALA A 148 6.49 -21.27 18.90
N SER A 149 7.11 -20.52 19.81
CA SER A 149 6.86 -19.09 19.97
C SER A 149 7.19 -18.25 18.74
N LEU A 150 8.01 -18.78 17.81
CA LEU A 150 8.23 -18.14 16.51
C LEU A 150 7.02 -18.28 15.57
N TRP A 151 5.93 -18.91 15.96
CA TRP A 151 4.69 -18.96 15.17
C TRP A 151 3.69 -17.88 15.54
N LEU A 152 3.85 -17.25 16.70
CA LEU A 152 3.09 -16.07 17.10
C LEU A 152 3.32 -14.91 16.11
N LEU A 153 2.30 -14.05 15.98
CA LEU A 153 2.36 -12.90 15.10
C LEU A 153 3.50 -11.98 15.50
N ALA A 154 4.30 -11.57 14.53
CA ALA A 154 5.41 -10.64 14.73
C ALA A 154 4.97 -9.20 14.43
N SER A 155 5.35 -8.25 15.29
CA SER A 155 5.21 -6.83 15.01
C SER A 155 6.28 -6.36 14.02
N ASP A 156 6.08 -5.20 13.39
CA ASP A 156 7.20 -4.45 12.82
C ASP A 156 8.23 -4.10 13.90
N ALA A 157 9.46 -3.77 13.48
CA ALA A 157 10.53 -3.43 14.42
C ALA A 157 10.15 -2.19 15.25
N ILE A 158 9.96 -2.38 16.55
CA ILE A 158 9.60 -1.34 17.52
C ILE A 158 10.87 -0.82 18.15
N LYS A 159 10.97 0.50 18.30
CA LYS A 159 12.07 1.11 19.06
C LYS A 159 11.68 1.16 20.54
N THR A 160 12.48 0.55 21.41
CA THR A 160 12.28 0.62 22.85
C THR A 160 12.53 2.04 23.37
N LYS A 161 11.88 2.40 24.48
CA LYS A 161 12.04 3.71 25.11
C LYS A 161 13.46 3.92 25.62
N LYS A 162 14.01 5.12 25.38
CA LYS A 162 15.34 5.50 25.90
C LYS A 162 15.29 5.54 27.43
N GLY A 163 16.27 4.96 28.10
CA GLY A 163 16.35 4.88 29.56
C GLY A 163 15.75 3.58 30.13
N SER A 164 14.45 3.35 29.96
CA SER A 164 13.76 2.21 30.60
C SER A 164 13.66 0.94 29.75
N GLY A 165 13.88 0.99 28.44
CA GLY A 165 13.71 -0.19 27.57
C GLY A 165 12.26 -0.64 27.34
N GLU A 166 11.30 0.13 27.85
CA GLU A 166 9.88 -0.14 27.72
C GLU A 166 9.38 -0.18 26.27
N ILE A 167 8.41 -1.07 26.00
CA ILE A 167 7.81 -1.28 24.68
C ILE A 167 6.37 -0.79 24.72
N HIS A 168 6.00 0.06 23.77
CA HIS A 168 4.63 0.51 23.59
C HIS A 168 4.07 -0.13 22.32
N PHE A 169 2.97 -0.87 22.44
CA PHE A 169 2.35 -1.55 21.30
C PHE A 169 0.83 -1.61 21.47
N GLN A 170 0.10 -1.16 20.45
CA GLN A 170 -1.39 -1.12 20.44
C GLN A 170 -2.01 -0.46 21.69
N GLY A 171 -1.35 0.57 22.22
CA GLY A 171 -1.77 1.27 23.45
C GLY A 171 -1.29 0.61 24.75
N ASN A 172 -0.92 -0.67 24.72
CA ASN A 172 -0.40 -1.39 25.88
C ASN A 172 1.09 -1.10 26.08
N ARG A 173 1.54 -1.18 27.33
CA ARG A 173 2.94 -1.01 27.71
C ARG A 173 3.48 -2.31 28.28
N TYR A 174 4.60 -2.77 27.75
CA TYR A 174 5.27 -4.01 28.14
C TYR A 174 6.66 -3.72 28.65
N TRP A 175 7.04 -4.42 29.71
CA TRP A 175 8.36 -4.26 30.30
C TRP A 175 8.89 -5.54 30.93
N ASN A 176 10.22 -5.63 30.97
CA ASN A 176 10.98 -6.64 31.70
C ASN A 176 12.35 -6.02 32.03
N VAL A 177 12.94 -6.41 33.16
CA VAL A 177 14.27 -5.95 33.60
C VAL A 177 15.35 -6.14 32.52
N ALA A 178 15.28 -7.23 31.75
CA ALA A 178 16.23 -7.52 30.68
C ALA A 178 16.22 -6.47 29.54
N LEU A 179 15.10 -5.76 29.34
CA LEU A 179 14.98 -4.74 28.31
C LEU A 179 15.78 -3.47 28.60
N ASN A 180 16.18 -3.23 29.86
CA ASN A 180 16.99 -2.07 30.22
C ASN A 180 18.31 -2.02 29.41
N GLN A 181 18.92 -3.17 29.13
CA GLN A 181 20.15 -3.26 28.31
C GLN A 181 19.89 -2.99 26.83
N HIS A 182 18.64 -3.10 26.39
CA HIS A 182 18.20 -2.85 25.03
C HIS A 182 17.48 -1.51 24.89
N ALA A 183 17.60 -0.60 25.85
CA ALA A 183 16.97 0.72 25.81
C ALA A 183 17.43 1.53 24.59
N GLY A 184 16.46 2.02 23.80
CA GLY A 184 16.69 2.74 22.55
C GLY A 184 17.01 1.86 21.33
N SER A 185 17.11 0.54 21.50
CA SER A 185 17.33 -0.43 20.42
C SER A 185 16.04 -0.80 19.69
N LYS A 186 16.16 -1.37 18.49
CA LYS A 186 15.03 -1.94 17.76
C LYS A 186 14.83 -3.40 18.16
N VAL A 187 13.60 -3.76 18.51
CA VAL A 187 13.18 -5.11 18.88
C VAL A 187 11.95 -5.51 18.07
N VAL A 188 11.71 -6.81 17.96
CA VAL A 188 10.50 -7.39 17.39
C VAL A 188 9.76 -8.10 18.51
N ILE A 189 8.47 -7.84 18.66
CA ILE A 189 7.65 -8.58 19.62
C ILE A 189 6.83 -9.63 18.88
N ARG A 190 6.60 -10.74 19.58
CA ARG A 190 5.71 -11.81 19.16
C ARG A 190 4.59 -11.97 20.17
N PHE A 191 3.35 -11.97 19.68
CA PHE A 191 2.16 -11.89 20.51
C PHE A 191 0.99 -12.66 19.89
N ASP A 192 0.00 -12.96 20.72
CA ASP A 192 -1.29 -13.49 20.31
C ASP A 192 -2.23 -12.30 19.99
N PRO A 193 -2.78 -12.19 18.76
CA PRO A 193 -3.68 -11.09 18.41
C PRO A 193 -4.98 -11.05 19.22
N ASP A 194 -5.41 -12.18 19.77
CA ASP A 194 -6.66 -12.32 20.52
C ASP A 194 -6.45 -12.06 22.01
N ALA A 195 -5.19 -12.03 22.49
CA ALA A 195 -4.82 -11.85 23.89
C ALA A 195 -3.64 -10.89 24.05
N LEU A 196 -3.86 -9.58 23.83
CA LEU A 196 -2.78 -8.58 23.91
C LEU A 196 -2.31 -8.30 25.35
N HIS A 197 -3.09 -8.63 26.38
CA HIS A 197 -2.69 -8.42 27.78
C HIS A 197 -1.73 -9.49 28.30
N GLU A 198 -1.59 -10.59 27.58
CA GLU A 198 -0.64 -11.64 27.94
C GLU A 198 0.82 -11.21 27.72
N PRO A 199 1.78 -11.87 28.40
CA PRO A 199 3.19 -11.57 28.20
C PRO A 199 3.63 -11.77 26.74
N VAL A 200 4.26 -10.76 26.17
CA VAL A 200 4.76 -10.80 24.79
C VAL A 200 6.21 -11.27 24.76
N LYS A 201 6.58 -12.00 23.71
CA LYS A 201 7.94 -12.51 23.55
C LYS A 201 8.77 -11.52 22.76
N VAL A 202 9.83 -11.00 23.37
CA VAL A 202 10.66 -9.95 22.77
C VAL A 202 11.92 -10.56 22.16
N TYR A 203 12.15 -10.23 20.90
CA TYR A 203 13.29 -10.69 20.11
C TYR A 203 14.13 -9.51 19.62
N ASP A 204 15.42 -9.76 19.42
CA ASP A 204 16.23 -8.86 18.60
C ASP A 204 15.91 -9.03 17.10
N LEU A 205 16.50 -8.19 16.25
CA LEU A 205 16.31 -8.27 14.79
C LEU A 205 16.84 -9.59 14.18
N LYS A 206 17.69 -10.33 14.89
CA LYS A 206 18.27 -11.61 14.47
C LYS A 206 17.48 -12.82 14.99
N ASN A 207 16.26 -12.61 15.50
CA ASN A 207 15.40 -13.63 16.11
C ASN A 207 16.01 -14.33 17.34
N ARG A 208 16.89 -13.65 18.09
CA ARG A 208 17.32 -14.13 19.41
C ARG A 208 16.35 -13.62 20.47
N LEU A 209 15.82 -14.54 21.28
CA LEU A 209 14.93 -14.22 22.38
C LEU A 209 15.70 -13.38 23.41
N ILE A 210 15.14 -12.23 23.76
CA ILE A 210 15.66 -11.35 24.81
C ILE A 210 14.97 -11.72 26.13
N CYS A 211 13.64 -11.65 26.16
CA CYS A 211 12.84 -11.93 27.34
C CYS A 211 11.34 -12.06 27.00
N ASP A 212 10.58 -12.56 27.97
CA ASP A 212 9.12 -12.43 27.99
C ASP A 212 8.76 -11.15 28.77
N ALA A 213 8.11 -10.20 28.11
CA ALA A 213 7.75 -8.90 28.68
C ALA A 213 6.28 -8.89 29.10
N THR A 214 6.04 -8.64 30.38
CA THR A 214 4.68 -8.57 30.93
C THR A 214 4.04 -7.24 30.59
N CYS A 215 2.73 -7.25 30.37
CA CYS A 215 1.95 -6.02 30.27
C CYS A 215 1.95 -5.33 31.65
N ILE A 216 2.50 -4.12 31.72
CA ILE A 216 2.56 -3.31 32.94
C ILE A 216 1.46 -2.25 33.00
N ASP A 217 0.89 -1.92 31.86
CA ASP A 217 -0.18 -0.94 31.73
C ASP A 217 -1.10 -1.41 30.59
N ASN A 218 -2.32 -1.80 30.98
CA ASN A 218 -3.35 -2.37 30.12
C ASN A 218 -4.32 -1.29 29.58
N THR A 219 -3.87 -0.04 29.51
CA THR A 219 -4.66 1.10 29.02
C THR A 219 -4.93 1.08 27.50
N GLY A 220 -4.42 0.08 26.78
CA GLY A 220 -4.67 -0.13 25.35
C GLY A 220 -5.83 -1.08 25.04
N PHE A 221 -5.79 -1.68 23.85
CA PHE A 221 -6.85 -2.57 23.37
C PHE A 221 -6.65 -4.01 23.82
N ASP A 222 -7.75 -4.75 24.00
CA ASP A 222 -7.76 -6.17 24.37
C ASP A 222 -7.32 -7.07 23.21
N ASN A 223 -7.68 -6.68 21.97
CA ASN A 223 -7.34 -7.40 20.74
C ASN A 223 -6.93 -6.42 19.61
N VAL A 224 -6.32 -6.96 18.55
CA VAL A 224 -5.85 -6.16 17.40
C VAL A 224 -6.99 -5.61 16.54
N ASP A 225 -8.13 -6.30 16.49
CA ASP A 225 -9.25 -5.90 15.64
C ASP A 225 -9.98 -4.66 16.18
N ASP A 226 -10.16 -4.57 17.49
CA ASP A 226 -10.68 -3.39 18.20
C ASP A 226 -9.73 -2.20 18.02
N ALA A 227 -8.42 -2.43 18.13
CA ALA A 227 -7.42 -1.39 17.86
C ALA A 227 -7.53 -0.88 16.41
N ARG A 228 -7.70 -1.79 15.45
CA ARG A 228 -7.87 -1.46 14.04
C ARG A 228 -9.19 -0.73 13.78
N MET A 229 -10.28 -1.14 14.43
CA MET A 229 -11.60 -0.49 14.32
C MET A 229 -11.55 0.93 14.88
N HIS A 230 -10.96 1.11 16.05
CA HIS A 230 -10.77 2.42 16.67
C HIS A 230 -9.88 3.32 15.80
N ALA A 231 -8.75 2.84 15.29
CA ALA A 231 -7.89 3.61 14.40
C ALA A 231 -8.62 4.05 13.12
N ARG A 232 -9.50 3.19 12.56
CA ARG A 232 -10.38 3.55 11.45
C ARG A 232 -11.39 4.63 11.86
N ALA A 233 -12.02 4.49 13.03
CA ALA A 233 -12.98 5.46 13.54
C ALA A 233 -12.34 6.84 13.78
N VAL A 234 -11.18 6.90 14.44
CA VAL A 234 -10.41 8.14 14.65
C VAL A 234 -10.03 8.79 13.33
N LYS A 235 -9.54 8.00 12.36
CA LYS A 235 -9.20 8.53 11.03
C LYS A 235 -10.42 9.11 10.31
N ASN A 236 -11.58 8.45 10.41
CA ASN A 236 -12.82 8.95 9.84
C ASN A 236 -13.30 10.23 10.56
N HIS A 237 -13.16 10.30 11.88
CA HIS A 237 -13.49 11.48 12.66
C HIS A 237 -12.62 12.68 12.27
N ILE A 238 -11.29 12.51 12.18
CA ILE A 238 -10.37 13.57 11.75
C ILE A 238 -10.74 14.09 10.36
N LYS A 239 -11.06 13.18 9.42
CA LYS A 239 -11.53 13.57 8.08
C LYS A 239 -12.84 14.36 8.13
N ALA A 240 -13.80 13.93 8.95
CA ALA A 240 -15.06 14.64 9.09
C ALA A 240 -14.85 16.04 9.69
N VAL A 241 -13.97 16.19 10.68
CA VAL A 241 -13.60 17.50 11.26
C VAL A 241 -12.95 18.41 10.21
N GLN A 242 -12.06 17.88 9.37
CA GLN A 242 -11.48 18.63 8.25
C GLN A 242 -12.56 19.10 7.26
N GLN A 243 -13.51 18.24 6.90
CA GLN A 243 -14.62 18.61 6.03
C GLN A 243 -15.51 19.70 6.64
N VAL A 244 -15.76 19.64 7.96
CA VAL A 244 -16.48 20.70 8.68
C VAL A 244 -15.71 22.01 8.64
N ALA A 245 -14.39 21.98 8.82
CA ALA A 245 -13.55 23.16 8.76
C ALA A 245 -13.54 23.79 7.35
N ASP A 246 -13.42 22.97 6.29
CA ASP A 246 -13.45 23.42 4.89
C ASP A 246 -14.82 24.03 4.53
N ALA A 247 -15.91 23.40 4.98
CA ALA A 247 -17.26 23.92 4.81
C ALA A 247 -17.44 25.26 5.53
N HIS A 248 -16.96 25.37 6.78
CA HIS A 248 -17.02 26.61 7.55
C HIS A 248 -16.20 27.74 6.90
N ALA A 249 -15.02 27.43 6.33
CA ALA A 249 -14.21 28.40 5.59
C ALA A 249 -14.90 28.88 4.29
N THR A 250 -15.62 27.99 3.60
CA THR A 250 -16.40 28.35 2.41
C THR A 250 -17.59 29.24 2.76
N MET A 251 -18.31 28.90 3.84
CA MET A 251 -19.42 29.71 4.35
C MET A 251 -18.95 31.07 4.85
N SER A 252 -17.81 31.17 5.53
CA SER A 252 -17.28 32.46 5.99
C SER A 252 -16.86 33.37 4.85
N ALA A 253 -16.30 32.82 3.77
CA ALA A 253 -15.98 33.57 2.55
C ALA A 253 -17.25 34.07 1.85
N GLN A 254 -18.30 33.24 1.77
CA GLN A 254 -19.61 33.64 1.23
C GLN A 254 -20.27 34.72 2.09
N GLN A 255 -20.25 34.58 3.41
CA GLN A 255 -20.77 35.58 4.34
C GLN A 255 -20.03 36.92 4.24
N LEU A 256 -18.70 36.90 4.10
CA LEU A 256 -17.92 38.10 3.82
C LEU A 256 -18.35 38.74 2.49
N GLY A 257 -18.52 37.94 1.43
CA GLY A 257 -19.02 38.41 0.14
C GLY A 257 -20.39 39.08 0.24
N GLU A 258 -21.34 38.50 0.98
CA GLU A 258 -22.66 39.10 1.22
C GLU A 258 -22.57 40.42 2.00
N ILE A 259 -21.68 40.52 2.98
CA ILE A 259 -21.46 41.76 3.74
C ILE A 259 -20.90 42.86 2.82
N TYR A 260 -19.91 42.51 1.97
CA TYR A 260 -19.37 43.45 0.97
C TYR A 260 -20.45 43.92 0.00
N TYR A 261 -21.25 43.00 -0.54
CA TYR A 261 -22.29 43.33 -1.52
C TYR A 261 -23.44 44.15 -0.91
N ARG A 262 -23.77 43.91 0.37
CA ARG A 262 -24.76 44.71 1.11
C ARG A 262 -24.23 46.12 1.45
N GLY A 263 -22.92 46.28 1.54
CA GLY A 263 -22.24 47.57 1.77
C GLY A 263 -22.08 48.41 0.50
N GLU A 264 -22.11 47.81 -0.70
CA GLU A 264 -22.12 48.55 -1.96
C GLU A 264 -23.49 49.19 -2.19
N LYS A 265 -23.57 50.51 -1.96
CA LYS A 265 -24.72 51.31 -2.41
C LYS A 265 -24.83 51.25 -3.93
N VAL A 266 -25.93 50.71 -4.43
CA VAL A 266 -26.29 50.66 -5.85
C VAL A 266 -26.08 52.04 -6.48
N LYS A 267 -25.12 52.13 -7.40
CA LYS A 267 -24.87 53.35 -8.18
C LYS A 267 -26.07 53.56 -9.11
N PRO A 268 -26.73 54.74 -9.12
CA PRO A 268 -27.90 54.97 -9.98
C PRO A 268 -27.51 54.79 -11.46
N PRO A 269 -28.42 54.27 -12.31
CA PRO A 269 -28.13 54.07 -13.73
C PRO A 269 -27.83 55.41 -14.41
N GLU A 270 -26.67 55.50 -15.07
CA GLU A 270 -26.25 56.69 -15.81
C GLU A 270 -27.19 56.94 -17.01
N PRO A 271 -27.68 58.18 -17.23
CA PRO A 271 -28.65 58.48 -18.27
C PRO A 271 -28.05 58.38 -19.68
N GLU A 272 -28.81 57.81 -20.61
CA GLU A 272 -28.41 57.65 -22.01
C GLU A 272 -28.16 58.99 -22.71
N LYS A 273 -26.99 59.10 -23.35
CA LYS A 273 -26.52 60.32 -24.01
C LYS A 273 -27.22 60.53 -25.37
N VAL A 274 -28.13 61.49 -25.43
CA VAL A 274 -28.70 62.00 -26.69
C VAL A 274 -27.63 62.79 -27.46
N ARG A 275 -27.40 62.46 -28.74
CA ARG A 275 -26.42 63.13 -29.60
C ARG A 275 -27.10 64.22 -30.45
N PRO A 276 -26.57 65.45 -30.51
CA PRO A 276 -27.11 66.48 -31.40
C PRO A 276 -26.52 66.35 -32.82
N THR A 277 -27.38 66.59 -33.82
CA THR A 277 -27.03 66.65 -35.24
C THR A 277 -26.38 68.01 -35.56
N VAL A 278 -25.17 68.01 -36.13
CA VAL A 278 -24.50 69.21 -36.66
C VAL A 278 -24.40 69.12 -38.18
N THR A 279 -25.03 70.07 -38.86
CA THR A 279 -24.99 70.23 -40.32
C THR A 279 -23.67 70.88 -40.74
N ARG A 280 -22.94 70.25 -41.69
CA ARG A 280 -21.64 70.72 -42.22
C ARG A 280 -21.81 71.80 -43.28
N LEU A 281 -20.91 72.80 -43.28
CA LEU A 281 -20.58 73.63 -44.45
C LEU A 281 -19.08 73.57 -44.73
N VAL A 282 -18.75 73.62 -46.02
CA VAL A 282 -17.50 73.17 -46.67
C VAL A 282 -16.48 74.30 -46.81
N THR A 283 -15.20 74.02 -46.57
CA THR A 283 -14.08 74.74 -47.21
C THR A 283 -12.94 73.80 -47.57
N ASN A 284 -12.49 73.89 -48.82
CA ASN A 284 -11.52 73.02 -49.49
C ASN A 284 -10.09 73.18 -48.95
N GLY A 285 -9.41 72.06 -48.71
CA GLY A 285 -7.98 72.01 -48.40
C GLY A 285 -7.48 70.57 -48.31
N SER A 286 -6.71 70.16 -49.32
CA SER A 286 -6.15 68.83 -49.56
C SER A 286 -5.29 68.29 -48.41
N LEU A 287 -5.55 67.05 -47.98
CA LEU A 287 -4.58 65.92 -47.98
C LEU A 287 -5.25 64.66 -47.40
N ALA A 288 -5.35 63.63 -48.23
CA ALA A 288 -5.80 62.30 -47.84
C ALA A 288 -4.61 61.47 -47.33
N LEU A 289 -4.79 60.76 -46.20
CA LEU A 289 -4.01 59.58 -45.84
C LEU A 289 -4.92 58.56 -45.14
N SER A 290 -4.96 57.36 -45.72
CA SER A 290 -5.74 56.19 -45.33
C SER A 290 -5.23 55.55 -44.02
N PRO A 291 -6.08 54.82 -43.28
CA PRO A 291 -5.67 54.16 -42.04
C PRO A 291 -4.93 52.84 -42.30
N ALA A 292 -3.84 52.60 -41.55
CA ALA A 292 -3.13 51.32 -41.50
C ALA A 292 -3.68 50.42 -40.36
N PRO A 293 -3.71 49.10 -40.53
CA PRO A 293 -4.30 48.15 -39.58
C PRO A 293 -3.34 47.82 -38.42
N ALA A 294 -3.90 47.50 -37.25
CA ALA A 294 -3.17 47.00 -36.08
C ALA A 294 -3.05 45.48 -36.15
N ASP A 295 -1.82 44.98 -36.16
CA ASP A 295 -1.49 43.55 -36.29
C ASP A 295 -1.87 42.72 -35.05
N ALA A 296 -2.39 41.51 -35.31
CA ALA A 296 -2.65 40.48 -34.32
C ALA A 296 -1.33 39.89 -33.77
N ILE A 297 -1.28 39.64 -32.47
CA ILE A 297 -0.12 39.03 -31.79
C ILE A 297 0.04 37.58 -32.28
N SER A 298 1.24 37.22 -32.74
CA SER A 298 1.54 35.88 -33.25
C SER A 298 1.59 34.82 -32.15
N GLU A 299 1.21 33.60 -32.49
CA GLU A 299 1.09 32.44 -31.60
C GLU A 299 2.41 32.09 -30.89
N GLU A 300 3.55 32.27 -31.56
CA GLU A 300 4.90 32.10 -30.98
C GLU A 300 5.20 33.10 -29.85
N ARG A 301 4.64 34.31 -29.93
CA ARG A 301 4.78 35.33 -28.88
C ARG A 301 3.93 34.98 -27.67
N PHE A 302 2.83 34.25 -27.85
CA PHE A 302 2.01 33.75 -26.74
C PHE A 302 2.67 32.56 -26.03
N GLU A 303 3.21 31.59 -26.77
CA GLU A 303 3.88 30.41 -26.19
C GLU A 303 5.15 30.78 -25.40
N SER A 304 5.91 31.78 -25.87
CA SER A 304 7.09 32.28 -25.16
C SER A 304 6.74 33.02 -23.86
N LEU A 305 5.64 33.77 -23.83
CA LEU A 305 5.15 34.41 -22.61
C LEU A 305 4.58 33.39 -21.62
N PHE A 306 3.89 32.36 -22.11
CA PHE A 306 3.33 31.29 -21.29
C PHE A 306 4.42 30.40 -20.64
N SER A 307 5.46 30.06 -21.41
CA SER A 307 6.61 29.29 -20.91
C SER A 307 7.40 30.09 -19.84
N ARG A 308 7.49 31.41 -20.01
CA ARG A 308 8.13 32.31 -19.04
C ARG A 308 7.31 32.47 -17.76
N ALA A 309 5.97 32.44 -17.85
CA ALA A 309 5.08 32.48 -16.70
C ALA A 309 5.11 31.18 -15.87
N LEU A 310 5.23 30.01 -16.51
CA LEU A 310 5.39 28.72 -15.81
C LEU A 310 6.73 28.60 -15.07
N GLY A 311 7.80 29.21 -15.57
CA GLY A 311 9.10 29.28 -14.89
C GLY A 311 9.08 30.10 -13.59
N ILE A 312 8.16 31.06 -13.46
CA ILE A 312 8.02 31.94 -12.29
C ILE A 312 7.24 31.28 -11.14
N VAL A 313 6.50 30.19 -11.40
CA VAL A 313 5.75 29.44 -10.37
C VAL A 313 6.63 28.40 -9.64
N GLN A 314 7.82 28.05 -10.16
CA GLN A 314 8.74 27.07 -9.54
C GLN A 314 9.98 27.66 -8.86
N GLY A 315 10.21 28.97 -8.92
CA GLY A 315 11.32 29.63 -8.23
C GLY A 315 10.84 30.91 -7.54
N GLY A 316 10.71 30.86 -6.21
CA GLY A 316 10.34 32.04 -5.42
C GLY A 316 11.38 33.15 -5.57
N ALA A 317 11.02 34.23 -6.26
CA ALA A 317 11.77 35.48 -6.25
C ALA A 317 10.80 36.66 -6.45
N VAL A 318 11.00 37.67 -5.60
CA VAL A 318 10.24 38.91 -5.47
C VAL A 318 10.32 39.75 -6.76
N ILE A 319 9.21 40.35 -7.18
CA ILE A 319 9.15 41.27 -8.32
C ILE A 319 9.67 42.64 -7.85
N GLU A 320 10.85 43.05 -8.33
CA GLU A 320 11.34 44.43 -8.20
C GLU A 320 10.97 45.26 -9.46
N PHE A 321 10.62 46.53 -9.23
CA PHE A 321 10.21 47.49 -10.26
C PHE A 321 11.42 48.09 -11.02
N PRO A 322 11.24 48.53 -12.28
CA PRO A 322 12.34 48.89 -13.16
C PRO A 322 12.86 50.31 -12.91
N ASN A 323 14.18 50.43 -12.68
CA ASN A 323 14.91 51.70 -12.75
C ASN A 323 15.70 51.78 -14.07
N GLY A 324 15.65 52.94 -14.71
CA GLY A 324 16.12 53.17 -16.08
C GLY A 324 17.62 53.44 -16.26
N ASN A 325 17.99 53.40 -17.55
CA ASN A 325 19.19 53.88 -18.26
C ASN A 325 20.60 53.38 -17.84
N THR A 326 21.15 52.57 -18.76
CA THR A 326 22.55 52.26 -19.19
C THR A 326 23.65 53.29 -18.83
N PRO A 327 24.97 52.96 -18.74
CA PRO A 327 25.69 52.09 -19.72
C PRO A 327 26.95 51.27 -19.25
N VAL A 328 27.31 50.30 -20.11
CA VAL A 328 28.64 49.80 -20.55
C VAL A 328 29.83 49.73 -19.56
N GLY A 329 30.45 48.54 -19.41
CA GLY A 329 31.84 48.42 -18.95
C GLY A 329 32.39 47.02 -18.61
N ILE A 330 33.03 46.38 -19.61
CA ILE A 330 34.35 45.70 -19.57
C ILE A 330 34.61 44.48 -18.61
N ALA A 331 34.80 43.33 -19.28
CA ALA A 331 35.86 42.28 -19.17
C ALA A 331 36.13 41.44 -17.90
N SER A 332 36.34 40.14 -18.20
CA SER A 332 37.46 39.25 -17.78
C SER A 332 37.20 38.12 -16.76
N GLY A 333 37.77 36.94 -17.05
CA GLY A 333 38.11 35.86 -16.10
C GLY A 333 37.13 34.68 -16.06
N VAL A 334 37.24 33.65 -16.91
CA VAL A 334 38.03 32.40 -16.70
C VAL A 334 37.67 31.64 -15.41
N HIS A 335 36.91 30.55 -15.55
CA HIS A 335 37.29 29.18 -15.15
C HIS A 335 36.10 28.23 -15.38
N SER A 336 36.21 27.36 -16.38
CA SER A 336 35.30 26.23 -16.61
C SER A 336 36.12 24.98 -16.86
N GLU A 337 35.89 23.94 -16.04
CA GLU A 337 35.76 22.52 -16.38
C GLU A 337 35.84 21.66 -15.08
N PRO A 338 35.43 20.38 -15.07
CA PRO A 338 34.25 19.78 -15.72
C PRO A 338 33.52 18.79 -14.77
N LYS A 339 32.25 18.47 -15.05
CA LYS A 339 31.59 17.19 -14.66
C LYS A 339 30.61 16.84 -15.79
N SER A 340 30.87 15.84 -16.64
CA SER A 340 30.58 14.40 -16.44
C SER A 340 29.23 14.15 -15.75
N SER A 341 28.28 13.36 -16.24
CA SER A 341 28.23 12.36 -17.31
C SER A 341 26.75 12.00 -17.55
N GLU A 342 26.37 11.84 -18.81
CA GLU A 342 25.42 10.86 -19.39
C GLU A 342 23.99 10.75 -18.80
N TYR A 343 22.95 11.14 -19.55
CA TYR A 343 22.23 10.32 -20.56
C TYR A 343 21.81 8.95 -20.03
N GLY A 344 20.55 8.53 -20.06
CA GLY A 344 19.50 8.89 -21.01
C GLY A 344 18.86 7.58 -21.48
N SER A 345 17.66 7.29 -20.98
CA SER A 345 16.84 6.15 -21.37
C SER A 345 16.34 6.30 -22.80
N GLY A 346 16.61 5.31 -23.67
CA GLY A 346 16.08 5.26 -25.03
C GLY A 346 15.55 3.86 -25.39
N LYS A 347 14.28 3.78 -25.77
CA LYS A 347 13.56 2.56 -26.21
C LYS A 347 13.86 2.20 -27.68
N LYS A 348 13.91 0.89 -27.95
CA LYS A 348 13.44 0.09 -29.13
C LYS A 348 13.78 0.54 -30.57
N LYS A 349 14.31 -0.41 -31.37
CA LYS A 349 13.62 -1.12 -32.49
C LYS A 349 14.54 -2.14 -33.21
N GLY A 350 13.94 -3.26 -33.67
CA GLY A 350 14.28 -4.18 -34.79
C GLY A 350 15.74 -4.65 -34.99
N GLY A 351 16.11 -5.90 -35.22
CA GLY A 351 15.45 -7.07 -35.81
C GLY A 351 16.30 -7.60 -36.98
N LYS A 352 16.93 -8.78 -36.86
CA LYS A 352 17.08 -9.87 -37.88
C LYS A 352 18.29 -10.81 -37.65
N THR A 353 17.96 -12.10 -37.76
CA THR A 353 18.69 -13.26 -38.33
C THR A 353 19.93 -13.89 -37.66
N ARG A 354 19.79 -15.22 -37.48
CA ARG A 354 20.72 -16.28 -37.04
C ARG A 354 21.68 -16.70 -38.19
N PRO A 355 22.76 -17.48 -37.92
CA PRO A 355 22.66 -18.95 -38.02
C PRO A 355 23.47 -19.73 -36.94
N PRO A 356 23.42 -21.08 -36.93
CA PRO A 356 23.72 -21.91 -35.76
C PRO A 356 25.07 -22.64 -35.83
N SER A 357 25.55 -23.13 -34.69
CA SER A 357 26.54 -24.21 -34.65
C SER A 357 26.43 -25.03 -33.36
N SER A 358 25.95 -26.26 -33.50
CA SER A 358 26.27 -27.45 -32.71
C SER A 358 27.19 -28.32 -33.58
N PRO A 359 27.92 -29.31 -33.05
CA PRO A 359 27.36 -30.45 -32.29
C PRO A 359 27.36 -30.30 -30.77
#